data_AF-A0A381U969-F1
#
_entry.id   AF-A0A381U969-F1
#
_cell.length_a   1.000
_cell.length_b   1.000
_cell.length_c   1.000
_cell.angle_alpha   90.00
_cell.angle_beta   90.00
_cell.angle_gamma   90.00
#
_symmetry.space_group_name_H-M   'P 1'
#
loop_
_entity.id
_entity.type
_entity.pdbx_description
1 polymer ?
#
loop_
_entity_poly.entity_id
_entity_poly.type
_entity_poly.pdbx_seq_one_letter_code
_entity_poly.pdbx_strand_id
1 'polypeptide(L)'
;MGIEGLSRGAEAADFVEANGKQCAVIQSNLKLCGFEENGKVYRMKAEQSLKVLTGRYGVVVMDPPYRLEEVGVIVEKLSASNLVDDEGIVAVGHSKRQMLTETYGALTRIKSSRHGDSMVDFYIKDVSR
;
A
#
# COMPACT_ATOMS: atom_id res chain seq x y z
N MET A 1 -1.98 -3.80 -9.47
CA MET A 1 -1.66 -2.49 -8.84
C MET A 1 -0.18 -2.14 -8.92
N GLY A 2 0.75 -2.81 -8.22
CA GLY A 2 2.16 -2.41 -8.28
C GLY A 2 2.79 -2.48 -9.70
N ILE A 3 2.54 -3.57 -10.43
CA ILE A 3 3.00 -3.72 -11.83
C ILE A 3 2.35 -2.69 -12.77
N GLU A 4 1.07 -2.35 -12.53
CA GLU A 4 0.38 -1.31 -13.30
C GLU A 4 0.98 0.08 -13.03
N GLY A 5 1.44 0.32 -11.79
CA GLY A 5 2.19 1.53 -11.44
C GLY A 5 3.47 1.65 -12.25
N LEU A 6 4.27 0.57 -12.30
CA LEU A 6 5.47 0.50 -13.14
C LEU A 6 5.15 0.73 -14.62
N SER A 7 4.11 0.08 -15.14
CA SER A 7 3.64 0.27 -16.51
C SER A 7 3.17 1.70 -16.82
N ARG A 8 2.81 2.48 -15.81
CA ARG A 8 2.37 3.88 -15.94
C ARG A 8 3.48 4.88 -15.65
N GLY A 9 4.72 4.42 -15.47
CA GLY A 9 5.90 5.25 -15.33
C GLY A 9 6.43 5.42 -13.91
N ALA A 10 5.99 4.61 -12.94
CA ALA A 10 6.68 4.55 -11.66
C ALA A 10 8.11 4.03 -11.85
N GLU A 11 9.08 4.67 -11.21
CA GLU A 11 10.51 4.33 -11.33
C GLU A 11 10.83 2.95 -10.73
N ALA A 12 10.25 2.67 -9.57
CA ALA A 12 10.42 1.41 -8.86
C ALA A 12 9.15 1.05 -8.06
N ALA A 13 9.00 -0.22 -7.71
CA ALA A 13 7.92 -0.68 -6.84
C ALA A 13 8.39 -1.82 -5.92
N ASP A 14 8.12 -1.65 -4.62
CA ASP A 14 8.32 -2.69 -3.62
C ASP A 14 7.01 -3.42 -3.34
N PHE A 15 7.04 -4.75 -3.47
CA PHE A 15 5.90 -5.64 -3.24
C PHE A 15 6.10 -6.40 -1.93
N VAL A 16 5.15 -6.29 -1.01
CA VAL A 16 5.20 -6.99 0.28
C VAL A 16 4.14 -8.08 0.31
N GLU A 17 4.56 -9.33 0.47
CA GLU A 17 3.65 -10.49 0.50
C GLU A 17 4.21 -11.57 1.43
N ALA A 18 3.39 -12.16 2.30
CA ALA A 18 3.84 -13.18 3.25
C ALA A 18 3.87 -14.59 2.62
N ASN A 19 2.96 -14.86 1.69
CA ASN A 19 2.81 -16.14 1.03
C ASN A 19 3.86 -16.33 -0.07
N GLY A 20 4.76 -17.30 0.13
CA GLY A 20 5.85 -17.57 -0.81
C GLY A 20 5.38 -17.97 -2.21
N LYS A 21 4.22 -18.63 -2.35
CA LYS A 21 3.65 -18.96 -3.67
C LYS A 21 3.23 -17.69 -4.41
N GLN A 22 2.59 -16.75 -3.70
CA GLN A 22 2.18 -15.48 -4.29
C GLN A 22 3.39 -14.58 -4.59
N CYS A 23 4.43 -14.61 -3.76
CA CYS A 23 5.71 -13.96 -4.07
C CYS A 23 6.28 -14.46 -5.41
N ALA A 24 6.30 -15.77 -5.63
CA ALA A 24 6.80 -16.36 -6.88
C ALA A 24 5.94 -15.94 -8.10
N VAL A 25 4.62 -15.84 -7.93
CA VAL A 25 3.72 -15.31 -8.96
C VAL A 25 4.04 -13.85 -9.29
N ILE A 26 4.23 -13.00 -8.27
CA ILE A 26 4.60 -11.58 -8.46
C ILE A 26 5.93 -11.47 -9.20
N GLN A 27 6.95 -12.23 -8.79
CA GLN A 27 8.26 -12.27 -9.46
C GLN A 27 8.15 -12.70 -10.92
N SER A 28 7.36 -13.74 -11.21
CA SER A 28 7.11 -14.19 -12.58
C SER A 28 6.44 -13.09 -13.40
N ASN A 29 5.46 -12.38 -12.84
CA ASN A 29 4.78 -11.30 -13.55
C ASN A 29 5.71 -10.11 -13.81
N LEU A 30 6.57 -9.74 -12.86
CA LEU A 30 7.59 -8.72 -13.06
C LEU A 30 8.50 -9.08 -14.24
N LYS A 31 8.97 -10.32 -14.30
CA LYS A 31 9.78 -10.80 -15.42
C LYS A 31 9.03 -10.78 -16.76
N LEU A 32 7.81 -11.30 -16.79
CA LEU A 32 6.98 -11.34 -18.01
C LEU A 32 6.68 -9.94 -18.55
N CYS A 33 6.55 -8.94 -17.66
CA CYS A 33 6.30 -7.55 -18.02
C CYS A 33 7.58 -6.73 -18.24
N GLY A 34 8.78 -7.31 -18.07
CA GLY A 34 10.05 -6.60 -18.26
C GLY A 34 10.41 -5.62 -17.13
N PHE A 35 9.87 -5.82 -15.93
CA PHE A 35 10.06 -4.96 -14.76
C PHE A 35 10.90 -5.61 -13.65
N GLU A 36 11.69 -6.64 -13.96
CA GLU A 36 12.49 -7.35 -12.97
C GLU A 36 13.55 -6.47 -12.28
N GLU A 37 14.08 -5.46 -12.97
CA GLU A 37 15.03 -4.48 -12.40
C GLU A 37 14.34 -3.35 -11.61
N ASN A 38 13.05 -3.09 -11.88
CA ASN A 38 12.28 -2.00 -11.24
C ASN A 38 11.42 -2.50 -10.07
N GLY A 39 11.18 -3.81 -9.97
CA GLY A 39 10.30 -4.41 -8.98
C GLY A 39 11.03 -5.30 -8.00
N LYS A 40 10.86 -5.06 -6.70
CA LYS A 40 11.44 -5.90 -5.65
C LYS A 40 10.37 -6.55 -4.79
N VAL A 41 10.50 -7.85 -4.56
CA VAL A 41 9.53 -8.63 -3.77
C VAL A 41 10.11 -8.98 -2.40
N TYR A 42 9.41 -8.57 -1.35
CA TYR A 42 9.74 -8.82 0.04
C TYR A 42 8.79 -9.85 0.63
N ARG A 43 9.34 -11.02 0.98
CA ARG A 43 8.57 -12.08 1.62
C ARG A 43 8.43 -11.85 3.12
N MET A 44 7.45 -11.05 3.53
CA MET A 44 7.19 -10.71 4.92
C MET A 44 5.74 -10.25 5.12
N LYS A 45 5.31 -10.12 6.38
CA LYS A 45 4.02 -9.50 6.68
C LYS A 45 4.08 -7.98 6.52
N ALA A 46 2.95 -7.35 6.19
CA ALA A 46 2.85 -5.90 5.99
C ALA A 46 3.28 -5.09 7.23
N GLU A 47 3.01 -5.59 8.44
CA GLU A 47 3.41 -4.90 9.67
C GLU A 47 4.93 -4.92 9.88
N GLN A 48 5.62 -5.91 9.32
CA GLN A 48 7.08 -6.02 9.38
C GLN A 48 7.74 -5.10 8.36
N SER A 49 7.13 -4.91 7.18
CA SER A 49 7.71 -4.06 6.14
C SER A 49 7.85 -2.61 6.59
N LEU A 50 6.94 -2.13 7.46
CA LEU A 50 7.03 -0.78 8.05
C LEU A 50 8.34 -0.52 8.82
N LYS A 51 9.06 -1.57 9.25
CA LYS A 51 10.35 -1.48 9.94
C LYS A 51 11.55 -1.79 9.06
N VAL A 52 11.33 -2.50 7.95
CA VAL A 52 12.39 -3.02 7.07
C VAL A 52 12.61 -2.10 5.87
N LEU A 53 11.53 -1.56 5.32
CA LEU A 53 11.60 -0.63 4.21
C LEU A 53 12.16 0.70 4.71
N THR A 54 12.99 1.32 3.87
CA THR A 54 13.61 2.62 4.14
C THR A 54 13.33 3.63 3.02
N GLY A 55 12.54 3.24 2.03
CA GLY A 55 12.16 4.10 0.91
C GLY A 55 11.16 5.17 1.32
N ARG A 56 10.95 6.13 0.43
CA ARG A 56 9.81 7.03 0.47
C ARG A 56 8.98 6.79 -0.79
N TYR A 57 7.68 6.63 -0.60
CA TYR A 57 6.76 6.23 -1.65
C TYR A 57 5.76 7.34 -1.90
N GLY A 58 5.72 7.84 -3.14
CA GLY A 58 4.65 8.73 -3.61
C GLY A 58 3.29 8.05 -3.69
N VAL A 59 3.26 6.71 -3.79
CA VAL A 59 2.02 5.91 -3.76
C VAL A 59 2.22 4.66 -2.91
N VAL A 60 1.39 4.48 -1.89
CA VAL A 60 1.28 3.25 -1.11
C VAL A 60 -0.09 2.63 -1.36
N VAL A 61 -0.11 1.34 -1.67
CA VAL A 61 -1.35 0.61 -1.91
C VAL A 61 -1.44 -0.55 -0.94
N MET A 62 -2.51 -0.56 -0.16
CA MET A 62 -2.82 -1.60 0.81
C MET A 62 -4.10 -2.29 0.37
N ASP A 63 -3.98 -3.52 -0.12
CA ASP A 63 -5.13 -4.37 -0.48
C ASP A 63 -5.19 -5.62 0.43
N PRO A 64 -5.45 -5.44 1.73
CA PRO A 64 -5.49 -6.53 2.69
C PRO A 64 -6.70 -7.45 2.41
N PRO A 65 -6.60 -8.75 2.73
CA PRO A 65 -7.75 -9.62 2.64
C PRO A 65 -8.89 -9.09 3.53
N TYR A 66 -10.12 -9.18 3.03
CA TYR A 66 -11.40 -8.60 3.53
C TYR A 66 -11.74 -8.72 5.03
N ARG A 67 -10.94 -9.42 5.83
CA ARG A 67 -11.15 -9.68 7.27
C ARG A 67 -10.03 -9.16 8.16
N LEU A 68 -9.12 -8.34 7.64
CA LEU A 68 -8.07 -7.78 8.46
C LEU A 68 -8.67 -6.67 9.34
N GLU A 69 -9.07 -7.00 10.57
CA GLU A 69 -9.57 -6.02 11.53
C GLU A 69 -8.52 -4.94 11.86
N GLU A 70 -7.26 -5.23 11.59
CA GLU A 70 -6.10 -4.41 11.93
C GLU A 70 -5.67 -3.40 10.85
N VAL A 71 -6.40 -3.25 9.73
CA VAL A 71 -6.01 -2.30 8.65
C VAL A 71 -5.76 -0.89 9.20
N GLY A 72 -6.66 -0.38 10.03
CA GLY A 72 -6.50 0.95 10.64
C GLY A 72 -5.23 1.06 11.49
N VAL A 73 -4.81 -0.01 12.16
CA VAL A 73 -3.55 -0.04 12.94
C VAL A 73 -2.34 0.03 12.03
N ILE A 74 -2.38 -0.62 10.87
CA ILE A 74 -1.29 -0.55 9.87
C ILE A 74 -1.23 0.86 9.26
N VAL A 75 -2.39 1.46 8.94
CA VAL A 75 -2.46 2.83 8.41
C VAL A 75 -1.94 3.84 9.45
N GLU A 76 -2.28 3.68 10.72
CA GLU A 76 -1.75 4.52 11.81
C GLU A 76 -0.23 4.37 11.97
N LYS A 77 0.31 3.15 11.88
CA LYS A 77 1.76 2.95 11.93
C LYS A 77 2.46 3.51 10.69
N LEU A 78 1.82 3.41 9.52
CA LEU A 78 2.31 3.97 8.27
C LEU A 78 2.34 5.50 8.34
N SER A 79 1.31 6.14 8.90
CA SER A 79 1.24 7.60 9.05
C SER A 79 2.33 8.15 9.98
N ALA A 80 2.74 7.36 10.99
CA ALA A 80 3.85 7.68 11.88
C ALA A 80 5.24 7.32 11.31
N SER A 81 5.29 6.68 10.14
CA SER A 81 6.55 6.29 9.48
C SER A 81 7.02 7.35 8.48
N ASN A 82 8.28 7.24 8.06
CA ASN A 82 8.82 8.06 6.97
C ASN A 82 8.63 7.43 5.59
N LEU A 83 7.78 6.39 5.46
CA LEU A 83 7.64 5.65 4.21
C LEU A 83 6.76 6.36 3.18
N VAL A 84 5.83 7.22 3.60
CA VAL A 84 5.00 7.97 2.67
C VAL A 84 5.68 9.32 2.40
N ASP A 85 5.91 9.61 1.13
CA ASP A 85 6.40 10.93 0.71
C ASP A 85 5.44 12.03 1.13
N ASP A 86 5.98 13.24 1.18
CA ASP A 86 5.18 14.44 1.33
C ASP A 86 4.25 14.56 0.11
N GLU A 87 2.97 14.84 0.34
CA GLU A 87 1.90 14.76 -0.68
C GLU A 87 1.68 13.35 -1.28
N GLY A 88 2.31 12.32 -0.70
CA GLY A 88 2.13 10.93 -1.10
C GLY A 88 0.69 10.44 -0.84
N ILE A 89 0.23 9.53 -1.71
CA ILE A 89 -1.12 8.97 -1.66
C ILE A 89 -1.07 7.57 -1.05
N VAL A 90 -1.96 7.31 -0.09
CA VAL A 90 -2.21 5.97 0.44
C VAL A 90 -3.60 5.50 0.03
N ALA A 91 -3.68 4.44 -0.77
CA ALA A 91 -4.94 3.79 -1.14
C ALA A 91 -5.13 2.52 -0.30
N VAL A 92 -6.25 2.45 0.41
CA VAL A 92 -6.54 1.38 1.37
C VAL A 92 -7.84 0.69 1.00
N GLY A 93 -7.75 -0.56 0.55
CA GLY A 93 -8.87 -1.46 0.36
C GLY A 93 -9.37 -2.03 1.69
N HIS A 94 -10.68 -2.06 1.90
CA HIS A 94 -11.29 -2.69 3.08
C HIS A 94 -12.73 -3.14 2.82
N SER A 95 -13.29 -3.94 3.73
CA SER A 95 -14.72 -4.25 3.70
C SER A 95 -15.55 -3.02 4.06
N LYS A 96 -16.73 -2.85 3.45
CA LYS A 96 -17.72 -1.85 3.87
C LYS A 96 -18.15 -1.93 5.34
N ARG A 97 -17.90 -3.07 5.99
CA ARG A 97 -18.21 -3.30 7.41
C ARG A 97 -17.17 -2.69 8.35
N GLN A 98 -15.99 -2.40 7.85
CA GLN A 98 -14.92 -1.75 8.58
C GLN A 98 -14.99 -0.24 8.32
N MET A 99 -15.05 0.54 9.40
CA MET A 99 -14.99 2.00 9.31
C MET A 99 -13.55 2.44 9.59
N LEU A 100 -12.89 2.99 8.57
CA LEU A 100 -11.62 3.70 8.76
C LEU A 100 -11.90 5.15 9.14
N THR A 101 -11.04 5.71 9.99
CA THR A 101 -11.14 7.10 10.44
C THR A 101 -10.85 8.07 9.30
N GLU A 102 -11.33 9.32 9.43
CA GLU A 102 -11.01 10.37 8.46
C GLU A 102 -9.53 10.77 8.48
N THR A 103 -8.87 10.59 9.63
CA THR A 103 -7.48 10.96 9.84
C THR A 103 -6.73 9.88 10.61
N TYR A 104 -5.47 9.69 10.25
CA TYR A 104 -4.48 8.86 10.95
C TYR A 104 -3.18 9.65 10.99
N GLY A 105 -2.79 10.23 12.13
CA GLY A 105 -1.61 11.10 12.21
C GLY A 105 -1.57 12.18 11.10
N ALA A 106 -0.55 12.13 10.25
CA ALA A 106 -0.36 13.04 9.11
C ALA A 106 -1.19 12.68 7.85
N LEU A 107 -1.91 11.55 7.84
CA LEU A 107 -2.74 11.12 6.72
C LEU A 107 -4.18 11.61 6.90
N THR A 108 -4.71 12.29 5.89
CA THR A 108 -6.11 12.75 5.83
C THR A 108 -6.81 12.12 4.63
N ARG A 109 -8.00 11.54 4.86
CA ARG A 109 -8.81 10.94 3.81
C ARG A 109 -9.35 12.02 2.87
N ILE A 110 -9.09 11.86 1.57
CA ILE A 110 -9.54 12.78 0.52
C ILE A 110 -10.65 12.20 -0.35
N LYS A 111 -10.76 10.86 -0.39
CA LYS A 111 -11.77 10.18 -1.21
C LYS A 111 -12.10 8.82 -0.60
N SER A 112 -13.36 8.42 -0.74
CA SER A 112 -13.82 7.06 -0.49
C SER A 112 -14.61 6.59 -1.70
N SER A 113 -14.40 5.35 -2.14
CA SER A 113 -15.10 4.75 -3.26
C SER A 113 -15.60 3.36 -2.92
N ARG A 114 -16.82 3.03 -3.36
CA ARG A 114 -17.47 1.76 -3.07
C ARG A 114 -17.59 0.91 -4.33
N HIS A 115 -17.19 -0.35 -4.22
CA HIS A 115 -17.34 -1.37 -5.25
C HIS A 115 -17.97 -2.63 -4.66
N GLY A 116 -19.29 -2.74 -4.74
CA GLY A 116 -20.03 -3.86 -4.15
C GLY A 116 -19.91 -3.90 -2.61
N ASP A 117 -19.21 -4.91 -2.10
CA ASP A 117 -18.92 -5.08 -0.66
C ASP A 117 -17.55 -4.55 -0.23
N SER A 118 -16.78 -4.05 -1.19
CA SER A 118 -15.45 -3.47 -1.00
C SER A 118 -15.51 -1.95 -0.99
N MET A 119 -14.67 -1.34 -0.17
CA MET A 119 -14.39 0.09 -0.13
C MET A 119 -12.92 0.31 -0.45
N VAL A 120 -12.62 1.44 -1.08
CA VAL A 120 -11.26 1.95 -1.23
C VAL A 120 -11.24 3.39 -0.73
N ASP A 121 -10.48 3.62 0.33
CA ASP A 121 -10.24 4.95 0.88
C ASP A 121 -8.88 5.46 0.42
N PHE A 122 -8.81 6.71 -0.01
CA PHE A 122 -7.61 7.39 -0.42
C PHE A 122 -7.26 8.47 0.60
N TYR A 123 -6.03 8.44 1.08
CA TYR A 123 -5.47 9.40 2.02
C TYR A 123 -4.29 10.13 1.36
N ILE A 124 -4.08 11.38 1.74
CA ILE A 124 -2.87 12.15 1.40
C ILE A 124 -2.12 12.47 2.68
N LYS A 125 -0.78 12.47 2.63
CA LYS A 125 0.06 12.96 3.72
C LYS A 125 0.13 14.48 3.65
N ASP A 126 -0.47 15.15 4.63
CA ASP A 126 -0.41 16.61 4.76
C ASP A 126 0.75 17.00 5.69
N VAL A 127 1.67 17.81 5.17
CA VAL A 127 2.86 18.30 5.90
C VAL A 127 2.53 19.61 6.66
N SER A 128 1.30 20.12 6.57
CA SER A 128 0.90 21.43 7.10
C SER A 128 0.61 21.46 8.61
N ARG A 129 1.12 20.51 9.41
CA ARG A 129 0.95 20.48 10.88
C ARG A 129 2.24 20.29 11.65
#